data_AF-A0ABD4EMG2-F1
#
_entry.id   AF-A0ABD4EMG2-F1
#
_cell.length_a   1.000
_cell.length_b   1.000
_cell.length_c   1.000
_cell.angle_alpha   90.00
_cell.angle_beta   90.00
_cell.angle_gamma   90.00
#
_symmetry.space_group_name_H-M   'P 1'
#
loop_
_entity.id
_entity.type
_entity.pdbx_description
1 polymer ?
#
loop_
_entity_poly.entity_id
_entity_poly.type
_entity_poly.pdbx_seq_one_letter_code
_entity_poly.pdbx_strand_id
1 'polypeptide(L)'
;MNKEEYKESGILYAVFTTVLLYFFFKITLIFSMGLDWSSICLSFLWDNIDTAITPFTAFLIVAVLSCVWFFYCAIKYKRKVGKSAYFLLAVGAVFYYFWFKGFYGFWQLMSYEKKEITLQEFYEKTGGTERLKFLFGNKLNENVLCKSQLNKKN
;
A
#
# COMPACT_ATOMS: atom_id res chain seq x y z
N MET A 1 15.82 36.37 1.67
CA MET A 1 14.86 35.26 1.47
C MET A 1 13.65 35.51 2.36
N ASN A 2 12.49 35.75 1.77
CA ASN A 2 11.29 36.25 2.46
C ASN A 2 10.63 35.14 3.29
N LYS A 3 10.23 35.45 4.54
CA LYS A 3 9.55 34.51 5.46
C LYS A 3 8.17 34.03 4.95
N GLU A 4 7.64 34.65 3.90
CA GLU A 4 6.36 34.30 3.29
C GLU A 4 6.46 33.14 2.31
N GLU A 5 7.53 33.04 1.52
CA GLU A 5 7.77 31.91 0.60
C GLU A 5 7.97 30.58 1.36
N TYR A 6 8.62 30.64 2.53
CA TYR A 6 8.84 29.46 3.38
C TYR A 6 7.52 28.88 3.93
N LYS A 7 6.43 29.66 3.87
CA LYS A 7 5.13 29.32 4.45
C LYS A 7 4.18 28.65 3.45
N GLU A 8 4.36 28.83 2.14
CA GLU A 8 3.63 28.12 1.08
C GLU A 8 4.24 26.77 0.73
N SER A 9 5.58 26.65 0.83
CA SER A 9 6.29 25.47 0.35
C SER A 9 5.96 24.18 1.14
N GLY A 10 5.65 24.28 2.43
CA GLY A 10 5.52 23.11 3.31
C GLY A 10 4.37 22.14 2.97
N ILE A 11 3.26 22.63 2.41
CA ILE A 11 2.17 21.74 1.95
C ILE A 11 2.48 21.14 0.58
N LEU A 12 3.13 21.91 -0.30
CA LEU A 12 3.55 21.44 -1.62
C LEU A 12 4.58 20.30 -1.48
N TYR A 13 5.55 20.45 -0.58
CA TYR A 13 6.49 19.37 -0.25
C TYR A 13 5.78 18.15 0.32
N ALA A 14 4.84 18.33 1.25
CA ALA A 14 4.08 17.21 1.81
C ALA A 14 3.30 16.44 0.73
N VAL A 15 2.63 17.16 -0.18
CA VAL A 15 1.92 16.56 -1.33
C VAL A 15 2.91 15.82 -2.23
N PHE A 16 3.99 16.48 -2.65
CA PHE A 16 4.98 15.91 -3.56
C PHE A 16 5.62 14.65 -2.98
N THR A 17 6.10 14.70 -1.74
CA THR A 17 6.68 13.56 -1.05
C THR A 17 5.68 12.40 -0.89
N THR A 18 4.42 12.70 -0.55
CA THR A 18 3.36 11.68 -0.44
C THR A 18 3.13 10.96 -1.77
N VAL A 19 3.00 11.72 -2.85
CA VAL A 19 2.78 11.15 -4.19
C VAL A 19 4.00 10.34 -4.63
N LEU A 20 5.21 10.86 -4.40
CA LEU A 20 6.46 10.16 -4.72
C LEU A 20 6.58 8.82 -3.97
N LEU A 21 6.27 8.80 -2.67
CA LEU A 21 6.27 7.58 -1.86
C LEU A 21 5.24 6.56 -2.34
N TYR A 22 4.04 7.02 -2.71
CA TYR A 22 3.02 6.18 -3.32
C TYR A 22 3.49 5.57 -4.65
N PHE A 23 4.16 6.36 -5.50
CA PHE A 23 4.74 5.86 -6.75
C PHE A 23 5.83 4.82 -6.50
N PHE A 24 6.76 5.08 -5.57
CA PHE A 24 7.79 4.11 -5.23
C PHE A 24 7.18 2.80 -4.73
N PHE A 25 6.20 2.86 -3.82
CA PHE A 25 5.48 1.67 -3.36
C PHE A 25 4.85 0.89 -4.54
N LYS A 26 4.16 1.58 -5.46
CA LYS A 26 3.55 0.95 -6.63
C LYS A 26 4.57 0.32 -7.57
N ILE A 27 5.67 1.01 -7.84
CA ILE A 27 6.75 0.51 -8.70
C ILE A 27 7.37 -0.73 -8.06
N THR A 28 7.74 -0.68 -6.78
CA THR A 28 8.29 -1.84 -6.06
C THR A 28 7.33 -3.01 -6.09
N LEU A 29 6.03 -2.79 -5.88
CA LEU A 29 5.01 -3.83 -5.94
C LEU A 29 4.89 -4.44 -7.35
N ILE A 30 4.91 -3.63 -8.41
CA ILE A 30 4.89 -4.10 -9.80
C ILE A 30 6.15 -4.91 -10.10
N PHE A 31 7.33 -4.48 -9.67
CA PHE A 31 8.56 -5.24 -9.86
C PHE A 31 8.55 -6.56 -9.09
N SER A 32 8.08 -6.56 -7.85
CA SER A 32 7.93 -7.79 -7.06
C SER A 32 6.93 -8.77 -7.67
N MET A 33 5.86 -8.26 -8.28
CA MET A 33 4.93 -9.09 -9.03
C MET A 33 5.52 -9.51 -10.39
N GLY A 34 6.28 -8.66 -11.08
CA GLY A 34 6.84 -8.96 -12.40
C GLY A 34 7.98 -9.98 -12.39
N LEU A 35 8.65 -10.14 -11.25
CA LEU A 35 9.65 -11.18 -11.00
C LEU A 35 8.95 -12.54 -10.78
N ASP A 36 8.61 -13.17 -11.89
CA ASP A 36 8.35 -14.61 -12.01
C ASP A 36 7.20 -15.15 -11.11
N TRP A 37 5.96 -14.86 -11.53
CA TRP A 37 4.68 -15.33 -10.93
C TRP A 37 4.60 -16.83 -10.62
N SER A 38 5.49 -17.64 -11.19
CA SER A 38 5.43 -19.09 -11.12
C SER A 38 6.20 -19.68 -9.94
N SER A 39 7.12 -18.93 -9.31
CA SER A 39 8.17 -19.52 -8.46
C SER A 39 8.35 -18.86 -7.08
N ILE A 40 7.95 -17.60 -6.87
CA ILE A 40 8.20 -16.86 -5.62
C ILE A 40 6.92 -16.18 -5.11
N CYS A 41 6.55 -16.46 -3.86
CA CYS A 41 5.45 -15.77 -3.17
C CYS A 41 5.77 -14.31 -2.88
N LEU A 42 4.77 -13.44 -2.97
CA LEU A 42 4.92 -12.03 -2.62
C LEU A 42 5.24 -11.85 -1.12
N SER A 43 4.64 -12.67 -0.28
CA SER A 43 4.91 -12.79 1.16
C SER A 43 6.38 -13.16 1.47
N PHE A 44 7.06 -13.88 0.59
CA PHE A 44 8.50 -14.17 0.73
C PHE A 44 9.40 -12.96 0.41
N LEU A 45 8.93 -12.01 -0.39
CA LEU A 45 9.67 -10.79 -0.68
C LEU A 45 9.36 -9.67 0.31
N TRP A 46 8.11 -9.59 0.75
CA TRP A 46 7.60 -8.45 1.50
C TRP A 46 7.47 -8.67 3.00
N ASP A 47 7.52 -9.93 3.46
CA ASP A 47 7.25 -10.29 4.85
C ASP A 47 8.07 -11.50 5.34
N ASN A 48 9.28 -11.67 4.79
CA ASN A 48 10.20 -12.77 5.09
C ASN A 48 11.15 -12.45 6.25
N ILE A 49 11.53 -13.51 6.97
CA ILE A 49 11.58 -13.59 8.44
C ILE A 49 12.92 -13.20 9.07
N ASP A 50 13.91 -12.74 8.32
CA ASP A 50 15.25 -12.48 8.88
C ASP A 50 15.54 -11.01 9.26
N THR A 51 14.56 -10.11 9.12
CA THR A 51 14.73 -8.69 9.47
C THR A 51 13.63 -8.16 10.38
N ALA A 52 14.00 -7.32 11.35
CA ALA A 52 13.05 -6.68 12.27
C ALA A 52 12.08 -5.72 11.58
N ILE A 53 12.41 -5.24 10.38
CA ILE A 53 11.58 -4.37 9.56
C ILE A 53 11.44 -5.01 8.18
N THR A 54 10.25 -5.51 7.87
CA THR A 54 9.92 -6.05 6.55
C THR A 54 9.63 -4.91 5.57
N PRO A 55 9.82 -5.11 4.25
CA PRO A 55 9.49 -4.09 3.25
C PRO A 55 8.05 -3.58 3.37
N PHE A 56 7.09 -4.47 3.63
CA PHE A 56 5.71 -4.08 3.90
C PHE A 56 5.61 -3.11 5.08
N THR A 57 6.22 -3.47 6.20
CA THR A 57 6.20 -2.67 7.43
C THR A 57 6.89 -1.32 7.24
N ALA A 58 8.02 -1.29 6.52
CA ALA A 58 8.72 -0.04 6.20
C ALA A 58 7.84 0.91 5.38
N PHE A 59 7.24 0.42 4.29
CA PHE A 59 6.34 1.22 3.47
C PHE A 59 5.08 1.66 4.22
N LEU A 60 4.54 0.81 5.09
CA LEU A 60 3.39 1.17 5.93
C LEU A 60 3.73 2.27 6.93
N ILE A 61 4.86 2.17 7.64
CA ILE A 61 5.34 3.21 8.57
C ILE A 61 5.50 4.54 7.83
N VAL A 62 6.18 4.51 6.68
CA VAL A 62 6.40 5.71 5.86
C VAL A 62 5.08 6.30 5.35
N ALA A 63 4.12 5.47 4.96
CA ALA A 63 2.79 5.92 4.56
C ALA A 63 2.05 6.60 5.71
N VAL A 64 2.07 6.02 6.92
CA VAL A 64 1.47 6.62 8.13
C VAL A 64 2.13 7.94 8.48
N LEU A 65 3.46 8.02 8.47
CA LEU A 65 4.20 9.26 8.74
C LEU A 65 3.88 10.34 7.70
N SER A 66 3.81 9.98 6.42
CA SER A 66 3.41 10.90 5.36
C SER A 66 1.99 11.43 5.56
N CYS A 67 1.05 10.57 6.00
CA CYS A 67 -0.32 10.92 6.30
C CYS A 67 -0.41 11.95 7.42
N VAL A 68 0.25 11.67 8.55
CA VAL A 68 0.31 12.59 9.69
C VAL A 68 0.91 13.93 9.27
N TRP A 69 2.02 13.90 8.51
CA TRP A 69 2.66 15.10 8.00
C TRP A 69 1.73 15.90 7.08
N PHE A 70 1.09 15.25 6.11
CA PHE A 70 0.18 15.87 5.17
C PHE A 70 -0.97 16.59 5.90
N PHE A 71 -1.65 15.90 6.81
CA PHE A 71 -2.77 16.48 7.56
C PHE A 71 -2.31 17.60 8.49
N TYR A 72 -1.15 17.46 9.12
CA TYR A 72 -0.55 18.54 9.91
C TYR A 72 -0.29 19.79 9.06
N CYS A 73 0.33 19.64 7.89
CA CYS A 73 0.56 20.75 6.96
C CYS A 73 -0.74 21.34 6.42
N ALA A 74 -1.73 20.51 6.08
CA ALA A 74 -3.02 20.95 5.54
C ALA A 74 -3.83 21.74 6.59
N ILE A 75 -3.82 21.31 7.85
CA ILE A 75 -4.45 22.05 8.96
C ILE A 75 -3.74 23.39 9.20
N LYS A 76 -2.40 23.41 9.16
CA LYS A 76 -1.62 24.65 9.28
C LYS A 76 -1.87 25.60 8.11
N TYR A 77 -2.05 25.07 6.91
CA TYR A 77 -2.38 25.82 5.70
C TYR A 77 -3.82 26.38 5.76
N LYS A 78 -4.78 25.60 6.25
CA LYS A 78 -6.16 26.05 6.50
C LYS A 78 -6.23 27.29 7.38
N ARG A 79 -5.39 27.38 8.43
CA ARG A 79 -5.33 28.56 9.30
C ARG A 79 -4.95 29.85 8.54
N LYS A 80 -4.32 29.74 7.37
CA LYS A 80 -3.91 30.89 6.54
C LYS A 80 -4.91 31.20 5.41
N VAL A 81 -5.38 30.17 4.70
CA VAL A 81 -6.16 30.33 3.45
C VAL A 81 -7.67 30.14 3.66
N GLY A 82 -8.07 29.72 4.86
CA GLY A 82 -9.48 29.62 5.23
C GLY A 82 -10.18 28.40 4.63
N LYS A 83 -11.44 28.57 4.21
CA LYS A 83 -12.34 27.46 3.86
C LYS A 83 -11.92 26.66 2.62
N SER A 84 -11.15 27.23 1.70
CA SER A 84 -10.68 26.53 0.49
C SER A 84 -9.79 25.32 0.80
N ALA A 85 -9.08 25.33 1.93
CA ALA A 85 -8.23 24.21 2.36
C ALA A 85 -9.03 22.95 2.74
N TYR A 86 -10.35 23.03 2.94
CA TYR A 86 -11.19 21.84 3.17
C TYR A 86 -11.19 20.91 1.97
N PHE A 87 -11.11 21.44 0.75
CA PHE A 87 -11.02 20.62 -0.45
C PHE A 87 -9.74 19.78 -0.44
N LEU A 88 -8.61 20.37 -0.06
CA LEU A 88 -7.33 19.68 0.04
C LEU A 88 -7.34 18.59 1.12
N LEU A 89 -7.98 18.86 2.27
CA LEU A 89 -8.19 17.87 3.32
C LEU A 89 -9.08 16.71 2.85
N ALA A 90 -10.17 16.99 2.13
CA ALA A 90 -11.08 15.98 1.60
C ALA A 90 -10.39 15.11 0.55
N VAL A 91 -9.70 15.71 -0.42
CA VAL A 91 -8.92 14.99 -1.44
C VAL A 91 -7.84 14.12 -0.78
N GLY A 92 -7.11 14.67 0.19
CA GLY A 92 -6.13 13.90 0.95
C GLY A 92 -6.74 12.73 1.70
N ALA A 93 -7.88 12.92 2.37
CA ALA A 93 -8.58 11.85 3.07
C ALA A 93 -9.01 10.72 2.13
N VAL A 94 -9.58 11.06 0.96
CA VAL A 94 -9.94 10.08 -0.06
C VAL A 94 -8.71 9.34 -0.57
N PHE A 95 -7.62 10.06 -0.87
CA PHE A 95 -6.36 9.45 -1.32
C PHE A 95 -5.81 8.45 -0.30
N TYR A 96 -5.66 8.85 0.97
CA TYR A 96 -5.16 7.98 2.02
C TYR A 96 -6.10 6.81 2.31
N TYR A 97 -7.41 7.01 2.23
CA TYR A 97 -8.37 5.91 2.35
C TYR A 97 -8.10 4.82 1.30
N PHE A 98 -7.98 5.19 0.02
CA PHE A 98 -7.68 4.21 -1.03
C PHE A 98 -6.29 3.62 -0.91
N TRP A 99 -5.31 4.39 -0.45
CA TRP A 99 -3.95 3.89 -0.24
C TRP A 99 -3.89 2.85 0.88
N PHE A 100 -4.47 3.13 2.05
CA PHE A 100 -4.54 2.19 3.17
C PHE A 100 -5.44 0.99 2.88
N LYS A 101 -6.52 1.18 2.11
CA LYS A 101 -7.31 0.06 1.58
C LYS A 101 -6.46 -0.86 0.69
N GLY A 102 -5.56 -0.28 -0.10
CA GLY A 102 -4.55 -1.03 -0.87
C GLY A 102 -3.60 -1.83 0.02
N PHE A 103 -3.04 -1.21 1.06
CA PHE A 103 -2.20 -1.91 2.05
C PHE A 103 -2.96 -3.06 2.73
N TYR A 104 -4.22 -2.85 3.09
CA TYR A 104 -5.05 -3.90 3.68
C TYR A 104 -5.26 -5.07 2.72
N GLY A 105 -5.60 -4.80 1.45
CA GLY A 105 -5.73 -5.87 0.45
C GLY A 105 -4.42 -6.63 0.23
N PHE A 106 -3.29 -5.92 0.23
CA PHE A 106 -1.96 -6.51 0.13
C PHE A 106 -1.61 -7.38 1.34
N TRP A 107 -1.95 -6.92 2.55
CA TRP A 107 -1.83 -7.72 3.77
C TRP A 107 -2.65 -9.01 3.70
N GLN A 108 -3.92 -8.91 3.31
CA GLN A 108 -4.78 -10.09 3.15
C GLN A 108 -4.21 -11.07 2.11
N LEU A 109 -3.60 -10.57 1.02
CA LEU A 109 -2.96 -11.41 0.01
C LEU A 109 -1.76 -12.16 0.60
N MET A 110 -0.90 -11.48 1.36
CA MET A 110 0.24 -12.11 2.03
C MET A 110 -0.20 -13.13 3.08
N SER A 111 -1.22 -12.81 3.91
CA SER A 111 -1.79 -13.76 4.88
C SER A 111 -2.39 -15.00 4.18
N TYR A 112 -3.01 -14.83 3.01
CA TYR A 112 -3.50 -15.94 2.21
C TYR A 112 -2.35 -16.82 1.70
N GLU A 113 -1.28 -16.21 1.16
CA GLU A 113 -0.08 -16.94 0.70
C GLU A 113 0.62 -17.70 1.84
N LYS A 114 0.64 -17.11 3.04
CA LYS A 114 1.15 -17.74 4.27
C LYS A 114 0.21 -18.80 4.87
N LYS A 115 -0.97 -19.02 4.28
CA LYS A 115 -2.03 -19.92 4.76
C LYS A 115 -2.56 -19.55 6.15
N GLU A 116 -2.46 -18.29 6.55
CA GLU A 116 -3.04 -17.77 7.80
C GLU A 116 -4.55 -17.57 7.67
N ILE A 117 -5.04 -17.35 6.45
CA ILE A 117 -6.46 -17.21 6.13
C ILE A 117 -6.84 -18.10 4.95
N THR A 118 -8.11 -18.48 4.88
CA THR A 118 -8.65 -19.23 3.74
C THR A 118 -8.92 -18.32 2.53
N LEU A 119 -9.02 -18.91 1.34
CA LEU A 119 -9.38 -18.18 0.12
C LEU A 119 -10.75 -17.49 0.24
N GLN A 120 -11.71 -18.15 0.90
CA GLN A 120 -13.04 -17.58 1.13
C GLN A 120 -12.98 -16.36 2.05
N GLU A 121 -12.24 -16.43 3.15
CA GLU A 121 -12.03 -15.29 4.06
C GLU A 121 -11.31 -14.13 3.37
N PHE A 122 -10.34 -14.43 2.49
CA PHE A 122 -9.68 -13.41 1.67
C PHE A 122 -10.70 -12.65 0.81
N TYR A 123 -11.62 -13.35 0.15
CA TYR A 123 -12.65 -12.71 -0.66
C TYR A 123 -13.65 -11.90 0.15
N GLU A 124 -14.11 -12.44 1.27
CA GLU A 124 -15.04 -11.73 2.16
C GLU A 124 -14.41 -10.43 2.67
N LYS A 125 -13.13 -10.46 3.05
CA LYS A 125 -12.40 -9.30 3.58
C LYS A 125 -12.03 -8.27 2.51
N THR A 126 -11.79 -8.69 1.25
CA THR A 126 -11.34 -7.78 0.18
C THR A 126 -12.47 -7.25 -0.72
N GLY A 127 -13.72 -7.67 -0.50
CA GLY A 127 -14.89 -7.11 -1.19
C GLY A 127 -15.46 -7.96 -2.32
N GLY A 128 -15.35 -9.29 -2.21
CA GLY A 128 -16.17 -10.25 -2.95
C GLY A 128 -15.54 -10.85 -4.20
N THR A 129 -15.89 -12.11 -4.44
CA THR A 129 -15.39 -13.03 -5.49
C THR A 129 -15.47 -12.53 -6.93
N GLU A 130 -16.37 -11.58 -7.26
CA GLU A 130 -16.65 -11.24 -8.66
C GLU A 130 -15.51 -10.48 -9.35
N ARG A 131 -14.90 -9.51 -8.66
CA ARG A 131 -13.83 -8.69 -9.26
C ARG A 131 -12.53 -9.47 -9.42
N LEU A 132 -12.28 -10.43 -8.52
CA LEU A 132 -11.12 -11.32 -8.56
C LEU A 132 -11.32 -12.49 -9.53
N LYS A 133 -12.54 -13.06 -9.65
CA LYS A 133 -12.88 -14.00 -10.74
C LYS A 133 -12.73 -13.35 -12.12
N PHE A 134 -13.06 -12.06 -12.26
CA PHE A 134 -12.83 -11.32 -13.50
C PHE A 134 -11.34 -11.13 -13.82
N LEU A 135 -10.51 -10.81 -12.80
CA LEU A 135 -9.09 -10.54 -12.98
C LEU A 135 -8.21 -11.80 -13.14
N PHE A 136 -8.58 -12.90 -12.48
CA PHE A 136 -7.76 -14.12 -12.39
C PHE A 136 -8.42 -15.37 -13.00
N GLY A 137 -9.66 -15.26 -13.49
CA GLY A 137 -10.42 -16.35 -14.13
C GLY A 137 -10.74 -17.52 -13.19
N ASN A 138 -11.20 -18.63 -13.76
CA ASN A 138 -11.44 -19.90 -13.04
C ASN A 138 -10.15 -20.59 -12.54
N LYS A 139 -8.97 -19.98 -12.72
CA LYS A 139 -7.68 -20.52 -12.25
C LYS A 139 -7.43 -20.32 -10.75
N LEU A 140 -8.33 -19.63 -10.05
CA LEU A 140 -8.25 -19.37 -8.60
C LEU A 140 -8.50 -20.61 -7.71
N ASN A 141 -9.03 -21.69 -8.27
CA ASN A 141 -9.37 -22.92 -7.52
C ASN A 141 -8.18 -23.88 -7.32
N GLU A 142 -7.06 -23.64 -7.99
CA GLU A 142 -5.83 -24.36 -7.71
C GLU A 142 -5.00 -23.48 -6.78
N ASN A 143 -4.47 -24.06 -5.68
CA ASN A 143 -3.48 -23.45 -4.79
C ASN A 143 -2.17 -23.14 -5.57
N VAL A 144 -2.20 -22.22 -6.53
CA VAL A 144 -1.19 -22.03 -7.58
C VAL A 144 -0.50 -20.66 -7.52
N LEU A 145 -0.86 -19.79 -6.57
CA LEU A 145 -0.14 -18.52 -6.43
C LEU A 145 1.27 -18.69 -5.85
N CYS A 146 1.54 -19.83 -5.21
CA CYS A 146 2.86 -20.21 -4.74
C CYS A 146 3.06 -21.70 -5.00
N LYS A 147 3.82 -22.08 -6.05
CA LYS A 147 4.41 -23.42 -6.07
C LYS A 147 5.34 -23.49 -4.87
N SER A 148 4.88 -24.17 -3.83
CA SER A 148 5.61 -24.39 -2.60
C SER A 148 7.07 -24.75 -2.91
N GLN A 149 8.02 -23.92 -2.47
CA GLN A 149 9.43 -24.34 -2.41
C GLN A 149 9.67 -25.39 -1.30
N LEU A 150 8.69 -26.27 -1.04
CA LEU A 150 8.81 -27.38 -0.09
C LEU A 150 9.41 -28.65 -0.69
N ASN A 151 9.90 -28.61 -1.94
CA ASN A 151 10.65 -29.73 -2.56
C ASN A 151 12.08 -29.34 -2.96
N LYS A 152 12.84 -28.74 -2.04
CA LYS A 152 14.30 -28.85 -2.01
C LYS A 152 14.76 -29.40 -0.66
N LYS A 153 14.31 -30.62 -0.37
CA LYS A 153 15.10 -31.59 0.40
C LYS A 153 15.32 -32.78 -0.52
N ASN A 154 16.47 -32.80 -1.17
CA ASN A 154 17.20 -34.00 -1.55
C ASN A 154 18.68 -33.63 -1.46
#